data_AF-A0A9X1TIZ5-F1
#
_entry.id   AF-A0A9X1TIZ5-F1
#
_cell.length_a   1.000
_cell.length_b   1.000
_cell.length_c   1.000
_cell.angle_alpha   90.00
_cell.angle_beta   90.00
_cell.angle_gamma   90.00
#
_symmetry.space_group_name_H-M   'P 1'
#
loop_
_entity.id
_entity.type
_entity.pdbx_description
1 polymer ?
#
loop_
_entity_poly.entity_id
_entity_poly.type
_entity_poly.pdbx_seq_one_letter_code
_entity_poly.pdbx_strand_id
1 'polypeptide(L)'
;MRCARAIRRGCRGVLLAALAATTGCGAAAGEREDAASAAATGFTGALQRSDGRRACALLAPRTLDELEKSEQTSCDRAVIQERLPAGDTVRGVDVYGGQARVVLTDDTLFLAHFPTGWKVTAAGCTPRPEQPYDCTVQGG
;
A
#
# COMPACT_ATOMS: atom_id res chain seq x y z
N MET A 1 12.60 59.43 20.86
CA MET A 1 11.89 60.66 20.44
C MET A 1 10.42 60.33 20.30
N ARG A 2 9.57 61.12 20.95
CA ARG A 2 8.12 60.90 21.05
C ARG A 2 7.48 61.32 19.72
N CYS A 3 6.61 60.50 19.15
CA CYS A 3 5.57 60.99 18.24
C CYS A 3 4.22 60.49 18.74
N ALA A 4 3.35 61.46 18.98
CA ALA A 4 2.20 61.37 19.83
C ALA A 4 0.98 60.74 19.14
N ARG A 5 0.10 60.28 20.02
CA ARG A 5 -1.24 59.72 19.84
C ARG A 5 -2.24 60.78 19.35
N ALA A 6 -3.10 60.45 18.38
CA ALA A 6 -4.44 61.05 18.21
C ALA A 6 -5.28 60.23 17.18
N ILE A 7 -6.05 59.23 17.62
CA ILE A 7 -7.52 59.25 17.81
C ILE A 7 -8.32 59.47 16.51
N ARG A 8 -9.10 58.47 16.08
CA ARG A 8 -10.59 58.54 16.03
C ARG A 8 -11.21 57.18 15.68
N ARG A 9 -12.24 56.85 16.45
CA ARG A 9 -13.04 55.62 16.43
C ARG A 9 -13.99 55.65 15.24
N GLY A 10 -14.13 54.53 14.52
CA GLY A 10 -15.16 54.34 13.49
C GLY A 10 -15.51 52.86 13.37
N CYS A 11 -16.73 52.52 13.79
CA CYS A 11 -17.27 51.17 13.86
C CYS A 11 -17.59 50.58 12.48
N ARG A 12 -17.43 49.24 12.42
CA ARG A 12 -18.28 48.27 11.69
C ARG A 12 -18.17 48.23 10.16
N GLY A 13 -17.42 47.22 9.71
CA GLY A 13 -17.54 46.62 8.39
C GLY A 13 -16.82 45.27 8.38
N VAL A 14 -17.37 44.28 9.09
CA VAL A 14 -16.84 42.91 9.13
C VAL A 14 -17.12 42.27 7.77
N LEU A 15 -16.08 42.16 6.94
CA LEU A 15 -16.03 41.29 5.77
C LEU A 15 -14.77 40.41 5.90
N LEU A 16 -14.77 39.54 6.91
CA LEU A 16 -13.86 38.40 6.96
C LEU A 16 -14.58 37.24 6.27
N ALA A 17 -14.32 37.11 4.97
CA ALA A 17 -14.66 35.93 4.19
C ALA A 17 -13.89 34.75 4.78
N ALA A 18 -14.52 34.01 5.68
CA ALA A 18 -14.06 32.71 6.12
C ALA A 18 -14.32 31.71 4.99
N LEU A 19 -13.39 31.59 4.05
CA LEU A 19 -13.33 30.42 3.17
C LEU A 19 -12.92 29.22 4.04
N ALA A 20 -13.92 28.50 4.54
CA ALA A 20 -13.74 27.19 5.14
C ALA A 20 -13.26 26.21 4.05
N ALA A 21 -11.96 25.91 4.05
CA ALA A 21 -11.39 24.84 3.24
C ALA A 21 -11.83 23.49 3.84
N THR A 22 -12.90 22.91 3.32
CA THR A 22 -13.31 21.53 3.63
C THR A 22 -12.58 20.55 2.71
N THR A 23 -11.32 20.26 2.99
CA THR A 23 -10.55 19.18 2.33
C THR A 23 -10.10 18.19 3.40
N GLY A 24 -10.94 17.21 3.75
CA GLY A 24 -10.65 16.36 4.93
C GLY A 24 -11.00 14.88 4.86
N CYS A 25 -11.93 14.42 4.01
CA CYS A 25 -12.34 13.01 4.02
C CYS A 25 -11.60 12.09 3.03
N GLY A 26 -10.73 12.63 2.17
CA GLY A 26 -10.02 11.85 1.14
C GLY A 26 -8.55 11.53 1.45
N ALA A 27 -7.88 12.34 2.28
CA ALA A 27 -6.43 12.20 2.53
C ALA A 27 -6.08 10.84 3.15
N ALA A 28 -6.86 10.40 4.15
CA ALA A 28 -6.66 9.12 4.82
C ALA A 28 -6.97 7.89 3.93
N ALA A 29 -7.69 8.07 2.82
CA ALA A 29 -7.88 7.00 1.83
C ALA A 29 -6.66 6.90 0.91
N GLY A 30 -6.21 8.03 0.37
CA GLY A 30 -4.99 8.10 -0.46
C GLY A 30 -3.74 7.62 0.26
N GLU A 31 -3.56 7.99 1.54
CA GLU A 31 -2.41 7.53 2.34
C GLU A 31 -2.35 5.99 2.48
N ARG A 32 -3.50 5.33 2.56
CA ARG A 32 -3.56 3.86 2.67
C ARG A 32 -3.29 3.19 1.33
N GLU A 33 -3.80 3.76 0.24
CA GLU A 33 -3.51 3.31 -1.12
C GLU A 33 -2.01 3.42 -1.44
N ASP A 34 -1.41 4.57 -1.11
CA ASP A 34 0.03 4.80 -1.27
C ASP A 34 0.87 3.81 -0.45
N ALA A 35 0.48 3.56 0.81
CA ALA A 35 1.19 2.61 1.66
C ALA A 35 1.07 1.16 1.16
N ALA A 36 -0.09 0.75 0.66
CA ALA A 36 -0.29 -0.57 0.05
C ALA A 36 0.53 -0.71 -1.25
N SER A 37 0.53 0.32 -2.09
CA SER A 37 1.35 0.42 -3.30
C SER A 37 2.85 0.31 -2.99
N ALA A 38 3.32 1.01 -1.96
CA ALA A 38 4.71 0.96 -1.54
C ALA A 38 5.14 -0.43 -1.04
N ALA A 39 4.25 -1.15 -0.31
CA ALA A 39 4.54 -2.52 0.11
C ALA A 39 4.59 -3.49 -1.08
N ALA A 40 3.67 -3.37 -2.03
CA ALA A 40 3.63 -4.19 -3.24
C ALA A 40 4.88 -3.99 -4.11
N THR A 41 5.22 -2.74 -4.42
CA THR A 41 6.43 -2.41 -5.21
C THR A 41 7.72 -2.73 -4.45
N GLY A 42 7.71 -2.64 -3.12
CA GLY A 42 8.81 -3.10 -2.28
C GLY A 42 9.06 -4.61 -2.40
N PHE A 43 7.98 -5.41 -2.48
CA PHE A 43 8.05 -6.86 -2.63
C PHE A 43 8.53 -7.23 -4.02
N THR A 44 7.91 -6.71 -5.08
CA THR A 44 8.32 -7.01 -6.45
C THR A 44 9.73 -6.51 -6.74
N GLY A 45 10.12 -5.34 -6.23
CA GLY A 45 11.49 -4.85 -6.31
C GLY A 45 12.50 -5.74 -5.58
N ALA A 46 12.12 -6.41 -4.48
CA ALA A 46 12.97 -7.41 -3.83
C ALA A 46 13.13 -8.66 -4.70
N LEU A 47 12.06 -9.13 -5.35
CA LEU A 47 12.11 -10.25 -6.30
C LEU A 47 13.01 -9.93 -7.50
N GLN A 48 12.88 -8.74 -8.09
CA GLN A 48 13.73 -8.29 -9.21
C GLN A 48 15.23 -8.33 -8.88
N ARG A 49 15.58 -8.05 -7.62
CA ARG A 49 16.97 -8.09 -7.13
C ARG A 49 17.39 -9.45 -6.58
N SER A 50 16.50 -10.45 -6.64
CA SER A 50 16.66 -11.77 -6.02
C SER A 50 16.97 -11.68 -4.50
N ASP A 51 16.44 -10.67 -3.83
CA ASP A 51 16.59 -10.45 -2.39
C ASP A 51 15.46 -11.15 -1.63
N GLY A 52 15.57 -12.48 -1.52
CA GLY A 52 14.54 -13.32 -0.90
C GLY A 52 14.24 -12.95 0.56
N ARG A 53 15.25 -12.52 1.34
CA ARG A 53 15.03 -12.08 2.73
C ARG A 53 14.12 -10.86 2.79
N ARG A 54 14.35 -9.87 1.92
CA ARG A 54 13.50 -8.66 1.88
C ARG A 54 12.11 -8.95 1.32
N ALA A 55 12.00 -9.86 0.37
CA ALA A 55 10.71 -10.33 -0.13
C ALA A 55 9.90 -11.02 0.98
N CYS A 56 10.51 -11.96 1.71
CA CYS A 56 9.87 -12.67 2.83
C CYS A 56 9.45 -11.75 3.97
N ALA A 57 10.22 -10.69 4.26
CA ALA A 57 9.84 -9.70 5.27
C ALA A 57 8.54 -8.94 4.92
N LEU A 58 8.14 -8.95 3.64
CA LEU A 58 6.92 -8.31 3.15
C LEU A 58 5.76 -9.30 3.00
N LEU A 59 5.98 -10.61 3.13
CA LEU A 59 4.91 -11.59 3.17
C LEU A 59 4.14 -11.51 4.50
N ALA A 60 2.85 -11.82 4.43
CA ALA A 60 2.06 -12.06 5.62
C ALA A 60 2.57 -13.34 6.32
N PRO A 61 2.53 -13.42 7.67
CA PRO A 61 3.07 -14.57 8.39
C PRO A 61 2.51 -15.91 7.90
N ARG A 62 1.20 -15.98 7.64
CA ARG A 62 0.56 -17.20 7.12
C ARG A 62 1.07 -17.57 5.72
N THR A 63 1.19 -16.59 4.82
CA THR A 63 1.70 -16.81 3.46
C THR A 63 3.15 -17.28 3.48
N LEU A 64 3.98 -16.73 4.38
CA LEU A 64 5.34 -17.20 4.60
C LEU A 64 5.36 -18.66 5.04
N ASP A 65 4.60 -19.00 6.09
CA ASP A 65 4.54 -20.36 6.63
C ASP A 65 4.06 -21.37 5.58
N GLU A 66 3.08 -21.01 4.77
CA GLU A 66 2.53 -21.88 3.71
C GLU A 66 3.51 -22.04 2.54
N LEU A 67 4.23 -20.98 2.17
CA LEU A 67 5.28 -21.04 1.16
C LEU A 67 6.41 -21.97 1.60
N GLU A 68 6.91 -21.84 2.83
CA GLU A 68 7.97 -22.72 3.36
C GLU A 68 7.52 -24.18 3.44
N LYS A 69 6.27 -24.43 3.83
CA LYS A 69 5.69 -25.78 3.86
C LYS A 69 5.51 -26.37 2.48
N SER A 70 5.12 -25.58 1.48
CA SER A 70 4.86 -26.09 0.14
C SER A 70 6.18 -26.42 -0.58
N GLU A 71 7.14 -25.50 -0.51
CA GLU A 71 8.43 -25.64 -1.18
C GLU A 71 9.45 -26.47 -0.39
N GLN A 72 9.14 -26.82 0.87
CA GLN A 72 10.01 -27.61 1.75
C GLN A 72 11.41 -26.99 1.90
N THR A 73 11.49 -25.66 1.90
CA THR A 73 12.73 -24.88 2.05
C THR A 73 12.44 -23.56 2.77
N SER A 74 13.50 -22.87 3.19
CA SER A 74 13.38 -21.55 3.81
C SER A 74 12.79 -20.52 2.85
N CYS A 75 12.00 -19.59 3.38
CA CYS A 75 11.22 -18.65 2.57
C CYS A 75 12.10 -17.87 1.59
N ASP A 76 13.29 -17.45 2.02
CA ASP A 76 14.21 -16.65 1.20
C ASP A 76 14.66 -17.38 -0.07
N ARG A 77 14.66 -18.72 -0.06
CA ARG A 77 14.90 -19.55 -1.24
C ARG A 77 13.59 -19.84 -1.97
N ALA A 78 12.55 -20.24 -1.26
CA ALA A 78 11.23 -20.59 -1.81
C ALA A 78 10.68 -19.45 -2.69
N VAL A 79 10.63 -18.23 -2.17
CA VAL A 79 10.03 -17.08 -2.85
C VAL A 79 10.71 -16.72 -4.18
N ILE A 80 11.99 -17.05 -4.33
CA ILE A 80 12.74 -16.85 -5.56
C ILE A 80 12.51 -18.01 -6.55
N GLN A 81 12.30 -19.23 -6.05
CA GLN A 81 12.02 -20.42 -6.85
C GLN A 81 10.66 -20.35 -7.55
N GLU A 82 9.68 -19.67 -6.93
CA GLU A 82 8.35 -19.43 -7.50
C GLU A 82 8.38 -18.64 -8.82
N ARG A 83 9.47 -17.91 -9.10
CA ARG A 83 9.63 -17.10 -10.33
C ARG A 83 8.42 -16.21 -10.59
N LEU A 84 7.91 -15.60 -9.52
CA LEU A 84 6.76 -14.69 -9.59
C LEU A 84 7.00 -13.56 -10.60
N PRO A 85 5.96 -13.10 -11.31
CA PRO A 85 6.07 -11.93 -12.15
C PRO A 85 6.56 -10.73 -11.33
N ALA A 86 7.56 -10.03 -11.85
CA ALA A 86 8.24 -8.97 -11.12
C ALA A 86 7.99 -7.61 -11.79
N GLY A 87 6.72 -7.17 -11.79
CA GLY A 87 6.32 -5.84 -12.27
C GLY A 87 6.61 -4.76 -11.23
N ASP A 88 7.02 -3.57 -11.66
CA ASP A 88 7.27 -2.41 -10.79
C ASP A 88 6.21 -1.31 -10.94
N THR A 89 5.53 -1.28 -12.08
CA THR A 89 4.58 -0.22 -12.42
C THR A 89 3.18 -0.58 -11.95
N VAL A 90 2.71 0.12 -10.92
CA VAL A 90 1.35 0.02 -10.38
C VAL A 90 0.35 0.66 -11.35
N ARG A 91 -0.72 -0.08 -11.63
CA ARG A 91 -1.80 0.29 -12.55
C ARG A 91 -3.09 0.65 -11.81
N GLY A 92 -3.29 0.11 -10.60
CA GLY A 92 -4.43 0.41 -9.76
C GLY A 92 -4.25 -0.14 -8.36
N VAL A 93 -4.88 0.53 -7.39
CA VAL A 93 -4.92 0.12 -5.99
C VAL A 93 -6.36 0.25 -5.52
N ASP A 94 -6.88 -0.83 -4.94
CA ASP A 94 -8.21 -0.84 -4.31
C ASP A 94 -8.06 -1.21 -2.84
N VAL A 95 -8.43 -0.33 -1.92
CA VAL A 95 -8.37 -0.59 -0.47
C VAL A 95 -9.77 -0.78 0.10
N TYR A 96 -9.97 -1.91 0.77
CA TYR A 96 -11.21 -2.27 1.45
C TYR A 96 -10.93 -2.57 2.93
N GLY A 97 -11.07 -1.54 3.77
CA GLY A 97 -10.75 -1.64 5.20
C GLY A 97 -9.27 -1.94 5.41
N GLY A 98 -8.98 -3.13 5.96
CA GLY A 98 -7.63 -3.63 6.19
C GLY A 98 -7.09 -4.53 5.08
N GLN A 99 -7.75 -4.61 3.93
CA GLN A 99 -7.31 -5.40 2.78
C GLN A 99 -7.07 -4.48 1.57
N ALA A 100 -6.17 -4.87 0.69
CA ALA A 100 -5.90 -4.15 -0.54
C ALA A 100 -5.64 -5.10 -1.70
N ARG A 101 -6.06 -4.69 -2.90
CA ARG A 101 -5.61 -5.27 -4.17
C ARG A 101 -4.71 -4.26 -4.86
N VAL A 102 -3.54 -4.69 -5.29
CA VAL A 102 -2.62 -3.87 -6.09
C VAL A 102 -2.40 -4.56 -7.42
N VAL A 103 -2.85 -3.90 -8.50
CA VAL A 103 -2.66 -4.38 -9.87
C VAL A 103 -1.39 -3.72 -10.41
N LEU A 104 -0.41 -4.53 -10.79
CA LEU A 104 0.80 -4.11 -11.50
C LEU A 104 0.68 -4.48 -12.98
N THR A 105 1.69 -4.14 -13.76
CA THR A 105 1.68 -4.42 -15.22
C THR A 105 1.67 -5.92 -15.50
N ASP A 106 2.43 -6.71 -14.74
CA ASP A 106 2.62 -8.15 -14.97
C ASP A 106 2.13 -9.03 -13.80
N ASP A 107 1.59 -8.43 -12.73
CA ASP A 107 1.12 -9.16 -11.55
C ASP A 107 -0.11 -8.49 -10.91
N THR A 108 -0.85 -9.25 -10.12
CA THR A 108 -1.80 -8.72 -9.14
C THR A 108 -1.44 -9.26 -7.76
N LEU A 109 -1.33 -8.35 -6.78
CA LEU A 109 -1.05 -8.70 -5.39
C LEU A 109 -2.26 -8.42 -4.53
N PHE A 110 -2.49 -9.30 -3.57
CA PHE A 110 -3.40 -9.06 -2.46
C PHE A 110 -2.59 -8.82 -1.20
N LEU A 111 -3.01 -7.82 -0.43
CA LEU A 111 -2.36 -7.41 0.80
C LEU A 111 -3.37 -7.29 1.93
N ALA A 112 -2.89 -7.48 3.16
CA ALA A 112 -3.63 -7.13 4.36
C ALA A 112 -2.76 -6.22 5.26
N HIS A 113 -3.43 -5.36 6.03
CA HIS A 113 -2.78 -4.45 6.97
C HIS A 113 -2.58 -5.14 8.32
N PHE A 114 -1.32 -5.31 8.72
CA PHE A 114 -0.91 -5.84 10.02
C PHE A 114 -0.42 -4.69 10.92
N PRO A 115 -0.21 -4.94 12.23
CA PRO A 115 0.42 -3.95 13.12
C PRO A 115 1.80 -3.49 12.64
N THR A 116 2.49 -4.33 11.85
CA THR A 116 3.80 -4.04 11.24
C THR A 116 3.72 -3.43 9.84
N GLY A 117 2.51 -3.05 9.39
CA GLY A 117 2.23 -2.47 8.08
C GLY A 117 1.56 -3.44 7.11
N TRP A 118 1.43 -3.00 5.85
CA TRP A 118 0.89 -3.82 4.77
C TRP A 118 1.80 -5.01 4.45
N LYS A 119 1.20 -6.20 4.32
CA LYS A 119 1.88 -7.45 3.98
C LYS A 119 1.17 -8.14 2.83
N VAL A 120 1.95 -8.75 1.95
CA VAL A 120 1.47 -9.53 0.81
C VAL A 120 0.88 -10.85 1.32
N THR A 121 -0.42 -11.05 1.09
CA THR A 121 -1.11 -12.30 1.40
C THR A 121 -1.18 -13.24 0.20
N ALA A 122 -1.15 -12.70 -1.02
CA ALA A 122 -1.04 -13.48 -2.26
C ALA A 122 -0.34 -12.68 -3.38
N ALA A 123 0.37 -13.39 -4.26
CA ALA A 123 1.14 -12.84 -5.39
C ALA A 123 1.16 -13.83 -6.58
N GLY A 124 1.53 -13.33 -7.78
CA GLY A 124 1.41 -14.11 -9.01
C GLY A 124 -0.05 -14.37 -9.37
N CYS A 125 -0.94 -13.41 -9.10
CA CYS A 125 -2.37 -13.64 -9.21
C CYS A 125 -2.93 -13.27 -10.59
N THR A 126 -3.54 -14.24 -11.26
CA THR A 126 -4.22 -14.05 -12.55
C THR A 126 -5.74 -14.00 -12.35
N PRO A 127 -6.45 -13.00 -12.93
CA PRO A 127 -7.90 -12.91 -12.81
C PRO A 127 -8.59 -14.08 -13.53
N ARG A 128 -9.67 -14.60 -12.92
CA ARG A 128 -10.56 -15.60 -13.54
C ARG A 128 -12.00 -15.07 -13.57
N PRO A 129 -12.72 -15.19 -14.69
CA PRO A 129 -14.12 -14.80 -14.76
C PRO A 129 -14.97 -15.55 -13.72
N GLU A 130 -15.74 -14.78 -12.92
CA GLU A 130 -16.68 -15.28 -11.91
C GLU A 130 -16.08 -16.23 -10.85
N GLN A 131 -14.75 -16.22 -10.70
CA GLN A 131 -14.01 -17.09 -9.80
C GLN A 131 -12.99 -16.28 -8.99
N PRO A 132 -12.52 -16.80 -7.84
CA PRO A 132 -11.35 -16.22 -7.17
C PRO A 132 -10.15 -16.15 -8.12
N TYR A 133 -9.23 -15.24 -7.86
CA TYR A 133 -7.97 -15.18 -8.61
C TYR A 133 -7.20 -16.50 -8.49
N ASP A 134 -6.40 -16.81 -9.50
CA ASP A 134 -5.44 -17.91 -9.46
C ASP A 134 -4.08 -17.38 -9.05
N CYS A 135 -3.61 -17.71 -7.86
CA CYS A 135 -2.37 -17.16 -7.32
C CYS A 135 -1.32 -18.26 -7.16
N THR A 136 -0.09 -17.97 -7.60
CA THR A 136 1.06 -18.86 -7.41
C THR A 136 1.42 -18.99 -5.93
N VAL A 137 1.50 -17.85 -5.22
CA VAL A 137 1.77 -17.81 -3.78
C VAL A 137 0.55 -17.23 -3.08
N GLN A 138 0.06 -17.91 -2.05
CA GLN A 138 -1.06 -17.45 -1.24
C GLN A 138 -0.98 -18.01 0.19
N GLY A 139 -1.47 -17.23 1.14
CA GLY A 139 -1.86 -17.73 2.47
C GLY A 139 -3.34 -18.09 2.44
N GLY A 140 -3.70 -19.32 2.80
CA GLY A 140 -5.07 -19.86 2.73
C GLY A 140 -5.99 -19.34 3.82
#